data_AF-U5LGC8-F1
#
_entry.id   AF-U5LGC8-F1
#
_cell.length_a   1.000
_cell.length_b   1.000
_cell.length_c   1.000
_cell.angle_alpha   90.00
_cell.angle_beta   90.00
_cell.angle_gamma   90.00
#
_symmetry.space_group_name_H-M   'P 1'
#
loop_
_entity.id
_entity.type
_entity.pdbx_description
1 polymer ?
#
loop_
_entity_poly.entity_id
_entity_poly.type
_entity_poly.pdbx_seq_one_letter_code
_entity_poly.pdbx_strand_id
1 'polypeptide(L)'
;MNKAQFLKLFLVLGISTAFILSFSKIGASAYVNVFSSDEIFGSGTRIGNVDVSGLTHDDALLKISSGQEVWRENTQLTFRYKEKEKSIPLDIFLFEMDESVRAAVDKSDNQIITSVDDNLLTELLQGISAELVDGKLDLSRLISDLRMYAAVLEDGSHMIKLDTYLPVSESEVVISEASITYQEASKDLADWAERFPSIEIDPQSRISILGILKENNIVYNERSLSIISSLIYRAVLSSNFTIAERHIGRALPSFTEAGFEARTDKNKNMDLIFLNPNDQSYKLKFSYSDDLFYVALTGQEYMYSYDVKLKDKETFKPKTVVQFDAKLKFGEKKTVVEGEEGLLVKVYRDTIDEKGALLKSELISEDYYPPVHKVEVHSLTIKESLISPETSAPQVDAVPGDIGTSPVQEENTDGTDESGSLEDDKQENAAGDMEKGTQTADGSSTSDNEDNDGSLWGKPNEEPK
;
A
#
# COMPACT_ATOMS: atom_id res chain seq x y z
N MET A 1 -69.91 -65.66 45.85
CA MET A 1 -69.06 -64.80 46.70
C MET A 1 -69.97 -63.89 47.52
N ASN A 2 -69.78 -63.75 48.84
CA ASN A 2 -70.64 -62.85 49.62
C ASN A 2 -70.45 -61.40 49.16
N LYS A 3 -71.51 -60.58 49.11
CA LYS A 3 -71.42 -59.18 48.66
C LYS A 3 -70.36 -58.39 49.45
N ALA A 4 -70.24 -58.65 50.75
CA ALA A 4 -69.20 -58.08 51.61
C ALA A 4 -67.76 -58.56 51.29
N GLN A 5 -67.59 -59.79 50.80
CA GLN A 5 -66.28 -60.30 50.35
C GLN A 5 -65.89 -59.71 48.99
N PHE A 6 -66.84 -59.55 48.06
CA PHE A 6 -66.60 -58.86 46.79
C PHE A 6 -66.20 -57.40 47.02
N LEU A 7 -66.91 -56.69 47.89
CA LEU A 7 -66.57 -55.29 48.22
C LEU A 7 -65.18 -55.17 48.88
N LYS A 8 -64.82 -56.09 49.80
CA LYS A 8 -63.47 -56.12 50.38
C LYS A 8 -62.38 -56.40 49.34
N LEU A 9 -62.59 -57.36 48.45
CA LEU A 9 -61.62 -57.69 47.39
C LEU A 9 -61.45 -56.51 46.41
N PHE A 10 -62.55 -55.88 46.00
CA PHE A 10 -62.54 -54.72 45.11
C PHE A 10 -61.85 -53.51 45.75
N LEU A 11 -62.09 -53.26 47.03
CA LEU A 11 -61.47 -52.15 47.77
C LEU A 11 -59.97 -52.37 48.00
N VAL A 12 -59.54 -53.60 48.31
CA VAL A 12 -58.10 -53.96 48.37
C VAL A 12 -57.45 -53.80 47.01
N LEU A 13 -58.06 -54.30 45.94
CA LEU A 13 -57.52 -54.18 44.58
C LEU A 13 -57.41 -52.70 44.16
N GLY A 14 -58.45 -51.89 44.43
CA GLY A 14 -58.45 -50.46 44.16
C GLY A 14 -57.36 -49.71 44.91
N ILE A 15 -57.14 -50.01 46.20
CA ILE A 15 -56.05 -49.42 46.99
C ILE A 15 -54.69 -49.85 46.45
N SER A 16 -54.48 -51.14 46.12
CA SER A 16 -53.23 -51.61 45.54
C SER A 16 -52.93 -50.98 44.17
N THR A 17 -53.93 -50.84 43.30
CA THR A 17 -53.78 -50.16 42.01
C THR A 17 -53.50 -48.66 42.20
N ALA A 18 -54.21 -47.99 43.11
CA ALA A 18 -53.94 -46.59 43.43
C ALA A 18 -52.54 -46.38 44.03
N PHE A 19 -52.09 -47.29 44.90
CA PHE A 19 -50.73 -47.26 45.47
C PHE A 19 -49.66 -47.44 44.40
N ILE A 20 -49.79 -48.43 43.50
CA ILE A 20 -48.85 -48.66 42.39
C ILE A 20 -48.82 -47.46 41.43
N LEU A 21 -49.98 -46.90 41.08
CA LEU A 21 -50.04 -45.70 40.23
C LEU A 21 -49.45 -44.46 40.92
N SER A 22 -49.65 -44.33 42.24
CA SER A 22 -49.05 -43.25 43.04
C SER A 22 -47.53 -43.40 43.10
N PHE A 23 -47.00 -44.61 43.34
CA PHE A 23 -45.55 -44.87 43.32
C PHE A 23 -44.95 -44.72 41.92
N SER A 24 -45.67 -45.07 40.85
CA SER A 24 -45.19 -44.89 39.48
C SER A 24 -45.14 -43.41 39.06
N LYS A 25 -46.11 -42.59 39.49
CA LYS A 25 -46.15 -41.14 39.18
C LYS A 25 -45.24 -40.33 40.11
N ILE A 26 -45.38 -40.52 41.42
CA ILE A 26 -44.70 -39.74 42.46
C ILE A 26 -43.30 -40.30 42.72
N GLY A 27 -43.11 -41.62 42.72
CA GLY A 27 -41.81 -42.24 42.92
C GLY A 27 -40.82 -41.97 41.79
N ALA A 28 -41.27 -41.85 40.54
CA ALA A 28 -40.43 -41.38 39.44
C ALA A 28 -39.96 -39.93 39.66
N SER A 29 -40.88 -39.04 40.04
CA SER A 29 -40.56 -37.63 40.33
C SER A 29 -39.69 -37.46 41.59
N ALA A 30 -39.89 -38.31 42.60
CA ALA A 30 -39.10 -38.30 43.84
C ALA A 30 -37.72 -38.96 43.67
N TYR A 31 -37.58 -39.91 42.74
CA TYR A 31 -36.29 -40.48 42.37
C TYR A 31 -35.42 -39.44 41.66
N VAL A 32 -35.99 -38.68 40.71
CA VAL A 32 -35.30 -37.55 40.08
C VAL A 32 -34.86 -36.52 41.14
N ASN A 33 -35.76 -36.02 41.97
CA ASN A 33 -35.40 -35.01 43.00
C ASN A 33 -34.46 -35.49 44.14
N VAL A 34 -34.11 -36.78 44.21
CA VAL A 34 -33.24 -37.35 45.27
C VAL A 34 -31.93 -37.93 44.71
N PHE A 35 -31.89 -38.27 43.42
CA PHE A 35 -30.71 -38.85 42.75
C PHE A 35 -30.18 -38.02 41.58
N SER A 36 -30.93 -37.04 41.05
CA SER A 36 -30.34 -35.90 40.35
C SER A 36 -29.82 -34.94 41.39
N SER A 37 -28.51 -34.98 41.62
CA SER A 37 -27.80 -33.88 42.28
C SER A 37 -27.71 -32.71 41.30
N ASP A 38 -28.80 -31.96 41.19
CA ASP A 38 -28.81 -30.63 40.58
C ASP A 38 -28.02 -29.68 41.49
N GLU A 39 -26.70 -29.88 41.56
CA GLU A 39 -25.78 -28.94 42.20
C GLU A 39 -25.77 -27.67 41.35
N ILE A 40 -26.59 -26.72 41.78
CA ILE A 40 -26.67 -25.40 41.17
C ILE A 40 -25.36 -24.66 41.46
N PHE A 41 -24.69 -24.18 40.42
CA PHE A 41 -23.48 -23.38 40.56
C PHE A 41 -23.74 -22.14 41.41
N GLY A 42 -22.89 -21.91 42.40
CA GLY A 42 -22.91 -20.77 43.28
C GLY A 42 -22.61 -19.46 42.56
N SER A 43 -23.00 -18.35 43.21
CA SER A 43 -22.74 -17.00 42.70
C SER A 43 -21.24 -16.73 42.56
N GLY A 44 -20.83 -16.27 41.38
CA GLY A 44 -19.44 -16.02 41.02
C GLY A 44 -18.75 -17.17 40.28
N THR A 45 -19.48 -18.21 39.87
CA THR A 45 -18.91 -19.30 39.07
C THR A 45 -18.94 -18.94 37.59
N ARG A 46 -17.76 -18.94 36.95
CA ARG A 46 -17.61 -18.71 35.52
C ARG A 46 -16.87 -19.88 34.87
N ILE A 47 -17.16 -20.15 33.61
CA ILE A 47 -16.45 -21.13 32.76
C ILE A 47 -16.14 -20.44 31.43
N GLY A 48 -14.85 -20.25 31.15
CA GLY A 48 -14.39 -19.31 30.13
C GLY A 48 -14.88 -17.89 30.44
N ASN A 49 -15.40 -17.18 29.43
CA ASN A 49 -15.99 -15.87 29.62
C ASN A 49 -17.43 -15.91 30.20
N VAL A 50 -18.07 -17.09 30.26
CA VAL A 50 -19.50 -17.28 30.56
C VAL A 50 -19.75 -17.40 32.06
N ASP A 51 -20.65 -16.58 32.60
CA ASP A 51 -21.20 -16.73 33.95
C ASP A 51 -22.23 -17.87 34.00
N VAL A 52 -22.01 -18.85 34.87
CA VAL A 52 -22.91 -20.00 35.08
C VAL A 52 -23.60 -19.98 36.45
N SER A 53 -23.44 -18.90 37.21
CA SER A 53 -24.09 -18.71 38.50
C SER A 53 -25.60 -18.96 38.47
N GLY A 54 -26.10 -19.79 39.37
CA GLY A 54 -27.52 -20.11 39.51
C GLY A 54 -28.06 -21.12 38.50
N LEU A 55 -27.20 -21.75 37.69
CA LEU A 55 -27.59 -22.75 36.69
C LEU A 55 -27.35 -24.18 37.19
N THR A 56 -28.14 -25.12 36.69
CA THR A 56 -27.84 -26.55 36.77
C THR A 56 -26.70 -26.93 35.82
N HIS A 57 -26.17 -28.15 35.94
CA HIS A 57 -25.19 -28.69 34.99
C HIS A 57 -25.64 -28.58 33.53
N ASP A 58 -26.87 -28.98 33.21
CA ASP A 58 -27.38 -29.02 31.85
C ASP A 58 -27.67 -27.61 31.31
N ASP A 59 -28.18 -26.70 32.16
CA ASP A 59 -28.37 -25.29 31.78
C ASP A 59 -27.02 -24.58 31.55
N ALA A 60 -26.00 -24.89 32.37
CA ALA A 60 -24.64 -24.37 32.20
C ALA A 60 -24.02 -24.88 30.89
N LEU A 61 -24.16 -26.17 30.57
CA LEU A 61 -23.69 -26.76 29.33
C LEU A 61 -24.32 -26.11 28.10
N LEU A 62 -25.64 -25.85 28.11
CA LEU A 62 -26.34 -25.11 27.06
C LEU A 62 -25.85 -23.67 26.93
N LYS A 63 -25.61 -22.98 28.05
CA LYS A 63 -25.15 -21.59 28.07
C LYS A 63 -23.71 -21.44 27.57
N ILE A 64 -22.81 -22.33 27.95
CA ILE A 64 -21.42 -22.34 27.47
C ILE A 64 -21.36 -22.69 25.98
N SER A 65 -22.15 -23.67 25.53
CA SER A 65 -22.26 -24.01 24.11
C SER A 65 -22.74 -22.79 23.29
N SER A 66 -23.70 -22.03 23.82
CA SER A 66 -24.16 -20.77 23.21
C SER A 66 -23.07 -19.69 23.21
N GLY A 67 -22.32 -19.56 24.30
CA GLY A 67 -21.17 -18.64 24.39
C GLY A 67 -20.03 -18.99 23.43
N GLN A 68 -19.83 -20.28 23.16
CA GLN A 68 -18.87 -20.78 22.18
C GLN A 68 -19.27 -20.43 20.73
N GLU A 69 -20.57 -20.45 20.38
CA GLU A 69 -21.04 -19.95 19.09
C GLU A 69 -20.82 -18.43 18.97
N VAL A 70 -21.17 -17.65 20.01
CA VAL A 70 -20.91 -16.21 20.04
C VAL A 70 -19.41 -15.92 19.90
N TRP A 71 -18.56 -16.69 20.56
CA TRP A 71 -17.11 -16.60 20.38
C TRP A 71 -16.70 -16.92 18.94
N ARG A 72 -17.22 -17.99 18.33
CA ARG A 72 -16.97 -18.32 16.91
C ARG A 72 -17.35 -17.20 15.94
N GLU A 73 -18.49 -16.55 16.17
CA GLU A 73 -18.98 -15.47 15.31
C GLU A 73 -18.14 -14.18 15.43
N ASN A 74 -17.56 -13.91 16.61
CA ASN A 74 -16.87 -12.65 16.91
C ASN A 74 -15.34 -12.77 16.99
N THR A 75 -14.77 -13.95 16.70
CA THR A 75 -13.32 -14.20 16.80
C THR A 75 -12.69 -14.39 15.43
N GLN A 76 -11.54 -13.74 15.21
CA GLN A 76 -10.69 -13.98 14.06
C GLN A 76 -9.26 -14.20 14.53
N LEU A 77 -8.77 -15.44 14.43
CA LEU A 77 -7.37 -15.75 14.69
C LEU A 77 -6.60 -15.83 13.36
N THR A 78 -5.44 -15.21 13.29
CA THR A 78 -4.59 -15.18 12.09
C THR A 78 -3.15 -15.53 12.44
N PHE A 79 -2.56 -16.51 11.75
CA PHE A 79 -1.12 -16.69 11.73
C PHE A 79 -0.50 -15.64 10.80
N ARG A 80 0.55 -14.97 11.28
CA ARG A 80 1.50 -14.23 10.44
C ARG A 80 2.86 -14.92 10.51
N TYR A 81 3.46 -15.18 9.35
CA TYR A 81 4.86 -15.60 9.24
C TYR A 81 5.53 -14.76 8.18
N LYS A 82 6.55 -13.98 8.55
CA LYS A 82 7.16 -12.96 7.69
C LYS A 82 6.06 -12.11 7.01
N GLU A 83 5.96 -12.17 5.69
CA GLU A 83 5.05 -11.39 4.83
C GLU A 83 3.72 -12.10 4.54
N LYS A 84 3.52 -13.32 5.05
CA LYS A 84 2.37 -14.16 4.73
C LYS A 84 1.42 -14.27 5.91
N GLU A 85 0.15 -14.00 5.65
CA GLU A 85 -0.93 -14.17 6.62
C GLU A 85 -1.84 -15.33 6.23
N LYS A 86 -2.36 -16.04 7.23
CA LYS A 86 -3.26 -17.17 7.07
C LYS A 86 -4.28 -17.18 8.21
N SER A 87 -5.55 -16.99 7.88
CA SER A 87 -6.65 -17.17 8.83
C SER A 87 -6.63 -18.61 9.37
N ILE A 88 -6.83 -18.74 10.68
CA ILE A 88 -6.92 -20.01 11.39
C ILE A 88 -8.42 -20.36 11.48
N PRO A 89 -8.85 -21.50 10.91
CA PRO A 89 -10.20 -22.03 11.13
C PRO A 89 -10.44 -22.34 12.61
N LEU A 90 -11.57 -21.92 13.18
CA LEU A 90 -11.86 -22.10 14.62
C LEU A 90 -12.33 -23.52 14.99
N ASP A 91 -12.58 -24.38 14.00
CA ASP A 91 -12.78 -25.83 14.17
C ASP A 91 -11.46 -26.58 14.45
N ILE A 92 -10.30 -25.90 14.38
CA ILE A 92 -9.04 -26.40 14.93
C ILE A 92 -9.11 -26.67 16.44
N PHE A 93 -10.03 -26.04 17.15
CA PHE A 93 -10.21 -26.21 18.59
C PHE A 93 -11.25 -27.28 18.89
N LEU A 94 -10.82 -28.32 19.59
CA LEU A 94 -11.67 -29.38 20.08
C LEU A 94 -12.07 -29.02 21.53
N PHE A 95 -13.37 -28.98 21.81
CA PHE A 95 -13.91 -28.49 23.08
C PHE A 95 -14.61 -29.60 23.86
N GLU A 96 -14.22 -29.77 25.11
CA GLU A 96 -14.70 -30.84 26.00
C GLU A 96 -15.69 -30.23 27.01
N MET A 97 -16.82 -29.73 26.50
CA MET A 97 -17.75 -28.88 27.25
C MET A 97 -18.38 -29.58 28.47
N ASP A 98 -18.81 -30.84 28.32
CA ASP A 98 -19.36 -31.64 29.43
C ASP A 98 -18.31 -31.88 30.53
N GLU A 99 -17.06 -32.17 30.16
CA GLU A 99 -15.98 -32.28 31.15
C GLU A 99 -15.66 -30.94 31.80
N SER A 100 -15.69 -29.85 31.04
CA SER A 100 -15.46 -28.48 31.53
C SER A 100 -16.47 -28.07 32.60
N VAL A 101 -17.75 -28.43 32.42
CA VAL A 101 -18.80 -28.18 33.42
C VAL A 101 -18.61 -29.07 34.65
N ARG A 102 -18.24 -30.35 34.48
CA ARG A 102 -18.02 -31.28 35.60
C ARG A 102 -16.76 -30.99 36.41
N ALA A 103 -15.73 -30.46 35.78
CA ALA A 103 -14.46 -30.10 36.41
C ALA A 103 -14.49 -28.69 37.04
N ALA A 104 -15.54 -27.91 36.79
CA ALA A 104 -15.65 -26.53 37.27
C ALA A 104 -15.72 -26.47 38.81
N VAL A 105 -14.83 -25.67 39.38
CA VAL A 105 -14.79 -25.34 40.80
C VAL A 105 -15.82 -24.24 41.07
N ASP A 106 -16.68 -24.49 42.07
CA ASP A 106 -17.75 -23.57 42.47
C ASP A 106 -17.20 -22.24 43.05
N LYS A 107 -17.85 -21.13 42.70
CA LYS A 107 -17.53 -19.75 43.09
C LYS A 107 -16.14 -19.28 42.64
N SER A 108 -15.65 -19.76 41.49
CA SER A 108 -14.41 -19.30 40.86
C SER A 108 -14.52 -19.17 39.34
N ASP A 109 -13.53 -18.50 38.75
CA ASP A 109 -13.27 -18.53 37.31
C ASP A 109 -12.63 -19.87 36.92
N ASN A 110 -13.25 -20.58 35.99
CA ASN A 110 -12.77 -21.82 35.42
C ASN A 110 -12.46 -21.65 33.94
N GLN A 111 -11.58 -22.49 33.40
CA GLN A 111 -11.26 -22.53 31.98
C GLN A 111 -12.05 -23.65 31.29
N ILE A 112 -12.34 -23.48 30.01
CA ILE A 112 -12.87 -24.56 29.17
C ILE A 112 -11.74 -25.52 28.84
N ILE A 113 -11.99 -26.81 29.04
CA ILE A 113 -11.09 -27.88 28.62
C ILE A 113 -11.16 -27.98 27.10
N THR A 114 -10.02 -27.69 26.46
CA THR A 114 -9.88 -27.68 25.01
C THR A 114 -8.52 -28.21 24.60
N SER A 115 -8.46 -28.81 23.41
CA SER A 115 -7.25 -29.23 22.70
C SER A 115 -7.26 -28.66 21.27
N VAL A 116 -6.11 -28.76 20.59
CA VAL A 116 -5.94 -28.31 19.20
C VAL A 116 -5.78 -29.55 18.32
N ASP A 117 -6.41 -29.58 17.14
CA ASP A 117 -6.21 -30.66 16.17
C ASP A 117 -4.83 -30.54 15.51
N ASP A 118 -3.93 -31.45 15.89
CA ASP A 118 -2.56 -31.51 15.38
C ASP A 118 -2.48 -31.66 13.85
N ASN A 119 -3.45 -32.32 13.21
CA ASN A 119 -3.46 -32.52 11.75
C ASN A 119 -3.82 -31.22 11.03
N LEU A 120 -4.88 -30.54 11.49
CA LEU A 120 -5.28 -29.24 10.96
C LEU A 120 -4.19 -28.18 11.20
N LEU A 121 -3.57 -28.18 12.39
CA LEU A 121 -2.43 -27.31 12.68
C LEU A 121 -1.26 -27.57 11.72
N THR A 122 -0.91 -28.84 11.50
CA THR A 122 0.16 -29.23 10.58
C THR A 122 -0.14 -28.80 9.14
N GLU A 123 -1.37 -29.00 8.65
CA GLU A 123 -1.79 -28.57 7.31
C GLU A 123 -1.72 -27.03 7.16
N LEU A 124 -2.15 -26.28 8.17
CA LEU A 124 -2.06 -24.82 8.18
C LEU A 124 -0.62 -24.33 8.11
N LEU A 125 0.27 -24.87 8.96
CA LEU A 125 1.69 -24.52 8.98
C LEU A 125 2.36 -24.87 7.65
N GLN A 126 2.14 -26.07 7.12
CA GLN A 126 2.65 -26.50 5.82
C GLN A 126 2.11 -25.64 4.66
N GLY A 127 0.88 -25.15 4.76
CA GLY A 127 0.27 -24.22 3.81
C GLY A 127 0.88 -22.81 3.86
N ILE A 128 1.56 -22.45 4.95
CA ILE A 128 2.27 -21.17 5.11
C ILE A 128 3.70 -21.26 4.56
N SER A 129 4.57 -22.10 5.11
CA SER A 129 5.93 -22.35 4.61
C SER A 129 6.41 -23.74 5.02
N ALA A 130 7.29 -24.35 4.23
CA ALA A 130 7.91 -25.63 4.57
C ALA A 130 8.84 -25.54 5.80
N GLU A 131 9.39 -24.35 6.11
CA GLU A 131 10.24 -24.15 7.29
C GLU A 131 9.48 -24.34 8.61
N LEU A 132 8.19 -24.01 8.65
CA LEU A 132 7.37 -24.13 9.86
C LEU A 132 7.08 -25.59 10.28
N VAL A 133 7.36 -26.56 9.40
CA VAL A 133 7.19 -28.00 9.64
C VAL A 133 8.52 -28.76 9.59
N ASP A 134 9.66 -28.07 9.59
CA ASP A 134 10.99 -28.69 9.53
C ASP A 134 11.52 -29.22 10.89
N GLY A 135 10.77 -28.96 11.97
CA GLY A 135 11.08 -29.36 13.34
C GLY A 135 11.78 -28.31 14.20
N LYS A 136 12.09 -27.11 13.69
CA LYS A 136 12.62 -26.00 14.49
C LYS A 136 11.56 -25.28 15.33
N LEU A 137 10.30 -25.27 14.88
CA LEU A 137 9.19 -24.55 15.52
C LEU A 137 8.85 -25.15 16.90
N ASP A 138 8.77 -24.32 17.94
CA ASP A 138 8.29 -24.72 19.26
C ASP A 138 6.76 -24.91 19.24
N LEU A 139 6.36 -26.05 18.66
CA LEU A 139 4.97 -26.46 18.52
C LEU A 139 4.28 -26.63 19.88
N SER A 140 5.03 -27.01 20.93
CA SER A 140 4.46 -27.20 22.27
C SER A 140 4.01 -25.87 22.87
N ARG A 141 4.83 -24.83 22.74
CA ARG A 141 4.48 -23.47 23.14
C ARG A 141 3.38 -22.89 22.25
N LEU A 142 3.44 -23.10 20.93
CA LEU A 142 2.39 -22.64 20.00
C LEU A 142 1.02 -23.22 20.33
N ILE A 143 0.93 -24.54 20.56
CA ILE A 143 -0.31 -25.19 20.99
C ILE A 143 -0.77 -24.65 22.34
N SER A 144 0.14 -24.45 23.30
CA SER A 144 -0.22 -23.85 24.60
C SER A 144 -0.83 -22.46 24.45
N ASP A 145 -0.24 -21.59 23.63
CA ASP A 145 -0.72 -20.23 23.42
C ASP A 145 -2.05 -20.20 22.67
N LEU A 146 -2.21 -21.01 21.61
CA LEU A 146 -3.47 -21.16 20.89
C LEU A 146 -4.61 -21.62 21.82
N ARG A 147 -4.35 -22.61 22.69
CA ARG A 147 -5.34 -23.12 23.66
C ARG A 147 -5.84 -22.05 24.62
N MET A 148 -5.03 -21.02 24.96
CA MET A 148 -5.49 -19.98 25.88
C MET A 148 -6.71 -19.23 25.33
N TYR A 149 -6.69 -18.79 24.07
CA TYR A 149 -7.80 -18.08 23.44
C TYR A 149 -9.13 -18.85 23.53
N ALA A 150 -9.10 -20.15 23.19
CA ALA A 150 -10.28 -21.02 23.25
C ALA A 150 -10.68 -21.37 24.70
N ALA A 151 -9.71 -21.56 25.61
CA ALA A 151 -9.96 -21.93 27.00
C ALA A 151 -10.66 -20.82 27.81
N VAL A 152 -10.48 -19.56 27.45
CA VAL A 152 -11.21 -18.43 28.07
C VAL A 152 -12.35 -17.87 27.21
N LEU A 153 -12.54 -18.35 25.98
CA LEU A 153 -13.40 -17.72 24.96
C LEU A 153 -13.09 -16.23 24.78
N GLU A 154 -11.82 -15.91 24.54
CA GLU A 154 -11.37 -14.53 24.26
C GLU A 154 -11.73 -14.16 22.81
N ASP A 155 -12.71 -13.27 22.64
CA ASP A 155 -13.21 -12.82 21.35
C ASP A 155 -12.38 -11.70 20.72
N GLY A 156 -12.71 -11.33 19.47
CA GLY A 156 -12.01 -10.29 18.70
C GLY A 156 -10.94 -10.81 17.74
N SER A 157 -10.14 -9.87 17.21
CA SER A 157 -9.12 -10.15 16.19
C SER A 157 -7.74 -10.31 16.81
N HIS A 158 -7.16 -11.51 16.69
CA HIS A 158 -5.86 -11.87 17.27
C HIS A 158 -4.86 -12.29 16.20
N MET A 159 -3.60 -11.90 16.38
CA MET A 159 -2.52 -12.15 15.42
C MET A 159 -1.36 -12.90 16.10
N ILE A 160 -1.18 -14.16 15.70
CA ILE A 160 -0.14 -15.04 16.23
C ILE A 160 1.06 -14.98 15.27
N LYS A 161 2.16 -14.37 15.71
CA LYS A 161 3.40 -14.26 14.93
C LYS A 161 4.24 -15.52 15.07
N LEU A 162 4.28 -16.35 14.02
CA LEU A 162 4.95 -17.64 14.02
C LEU A 162 6.48 -17.52 14.21
N ASP A 163 7.08 -16.42 13.77
CA ASP A 163 8.49 -16.08 14.02
C ASP A 163 8.87 -16.08 15.52
N THR A 164 7.92 -15.84 16.44
CA THR A 164 8.16 -15.84 17.90
C THR A 164 8.26 -17.22 18.54
N TYR A 165 8.00 -18.27 17.75
CA TYR A 165 8.11 -19.69 18.11
C TYR A 165 9.27 -20.39 17.39
N LEU A 166 10.00 -19.70 16.52
CA LEU A 166 11.23 -20.20 15.92
C LEU A 166 12.46 -19.85 16.79
N PRO A 167 13.57 -20.60 16.66
CA PRO A 167 14.85 -20.18 17.22
C PRO A 167 15.26 -18.83 16.62
N VAL A 168 15.79 -17.93 17.45
CA VAL A 168 16.29 -16.63 16.98
C VAL A 168 17.43 -16.86 15.99
N SER A 169 17.18 -16.64 14.70
CA SER A 169 18.22 -16.68 13.67
C SER A 169 18.85 -15.30 13.55
N GLU A 170 20.06 -15.14 14.08
CA GLU A 170 20.85 -13.89 13.98
C GLU A 170 21.46 -13.68 12.58
N SER A 171 21.15 -14.54 11.60
CA SER A 171 21.70 -14.47 10.24
C SER A 171 21.07 -13.33 9.42
N GLU A 172 21.58 -12.11 9.63
CA GLU A 172 21.37 -10.98 8.73
C GLU A 172 21.92 -11.33 7.33
N VAL A 173 21.04 -11.42 6.33
CA VAL A 173 21.39 -11.74 4.94
C VAL A 173 21.47 -10.48 4.08
N VAL A 174 22.18 -10.55 2.94
CA VAL A 174 22.06 -9.55 1.87
C VAL A 174 20.82 -9.86 1.05
N ILE A 175 19.87 -8.93 1.08
CA ILE A 175 18.59 -9.00 0.40
C ILE A 175 18.73 -8.55 -1.06
N SER A 176 19.43 -7.44 -1.26
CA SER A 176 19.67 -6.83 -2.55
C SER A 176 20.90 -5.92 -2.49
N GLU A 177 21.52 -5.68 -3.64
CA GLU A 177 22.70 -4.83 -3.73
C GLU A 177 22.72 -4.01 -5.03
N ALA A 178 23.42 -2.88 -4.98
CA ALA A 178 23.67 -2.00 -6.11
C ALA A 178 25.08 -1.42 -5.98
N SER A 179 25.77 -1.25 -7.11
CA SER A 179 27.11 -0.64 -7.12
C SER A 179 27.35 0.19 -8.38
N ILE A 180 28.29 1.13 -8.28
CA ILE A 180 28.73 1.97 -9.40
C ILE A 180 30.20 2.35 -9.26
N THR A 181 30.93 2.32 -10.36
CA THR A 181 32.26 2.92 -10.47
C THR A 181 32.12 4.33 -11.03
N TYR A 182 32.40 5.38 -10.23
CA TYR A 182 32.20 6.77 -10.67
C TYR A 182 33.20 7.76 -10.05
N GLN A 183 34.20 8.16 -10.83
CA GLN A 183 35.35 8.94 -10.35
C GLN A 183 35.02 10.41 -10.03
N GLU A 184 34.14 11.07 -10.80
CA GLU A 184 33.89 12.51 -10.66
C GLU A 184 33.21 12.89 -9.33
N ALA A 185 32.57 11.93 -8.65
CA ALA A 185 31.93 12.10 -7.33
C ALA A 185 32.67 11.38 -6.19
N SER A 186 33.84 10.79 -6.47
CA SER A 186 34.64 9.95 -5.56
C SER A 186 34.71 10.44 -4.11
N LYS A 187 35.01 11.73 -3.92
CA LYS A 187 35.10 12.35 -2.58
C LYS A 187 33.80 12.29 -1.78
N ASP A 188 32.68 12.69 -2.38
CA ASP A 188 31.38 12.76 -1.69
C ASP A 188 30.81 11.35 -1.46
N LEU A 189 31.11 10.39 -2.36
CA LEU A 189 30.76 8.97 -2.20
C LEU A 189 31.58 8.30 -1.08
N ALA A 190 32.88 8.59 -0.99
CA ALA A 190 33.74 8.11 0.10
C ALA A 190 33.31 8.68 1.46
N ASP A 191 33.07 9.99 1.56
CA ASP A 191 32.61 10.66 2.78
C ASP A 191 31.22 10.15 3.22
N TRP A 192 30.31 9.81 2.28
CA TRP A 192 29.06 9.13 2.62
C TRP A 192 29.32 7.75 3.24
N ALA A 193 30.13 6.89 2.60
CA ALA A 193 30.38 5.53 3.10
C ALA A 193 31.14 5.52 4.44
N GLU A 194 32.01 6.50 4.70
CA GLU A 194 32.72 6.65 5.97
C GLU A 194 31.80 7.14 7.10
N ARG A 195 30.90 8.10 6.82
CA ARG A 195 29.94 8.63 7.81
C ARG A 195 28.78 7.70 8.10
N PHE A 196 28.30 7.01 7.07
CA PHE A 196 27.11 6.17 7.11
C PHE A 196 27.46 4.74 6.64
N PRO A 197 28.38 4.02 7.32
CA PRO A 197 28.72 2.65 6.94
C PRO A 197 27.52 1.70 7.06
N SER A 198 26.57 2.04 7.94
CA SER A 198 25.24 1.43 8.00
C SER A 198 24.21 2.50 8.37
N ILE A 199 23.02 2.43 7.77
CA ILE A 199 21.81 3.17 8.14
C ILE A 199 20.76 2.14 8.52
N GLU A 200 20.25 2.21 9.74
CA GLU A 200 19.17 1.35 10.22
C GLU A 200 17.81 1.90 9.82
N ILE A 201 16.86 1.00 9.54
CA ILE A 201 15.53 1.30 9.05
C ILE A 201 14.52 0.54 9.91
N ASP A 202 14.03 1.22 10.94
CA ASP A 202 13.13 0.66 11.94
C ASP A 202 11.83 0.08 11.32
N PRO A 203 11.17 -0.88 12.00
CA PRO A 203 9.84 -1.35 11.65
C PRO A 203 8.83 -0.22 11.41
N GLN A 204 8.01 -0.32 10.36
CA GLN A 204 6.97 0.67 10.00
C GLN A 204 7.47 2.12 9.83
N SER A 205 8.79 2.32 9.67
CA SER A 205 9.41 3.66 9.59
C SER A 205 9.60 4.14 8.15
N ARG A 206 10.02 5.41 8.01
CA ARG A 206 10.41 6.02 6.73
C ARG A 206 11.83 6.58 6.81
N ILE A 207 12.56 6.48 5.71
CA ILE A 207 13.84 7.17 5.51
C ILE A 207 13.64 8.31 4.52
N SER A 208 14.32 9.43 4.77
CA SER A 208 14.39 10.61 3.90
C SER A 208 15.87 10.97 3.72
N ILE A 209 16.36 10.99 2.48
CA ILE A 209 17.78 11.26 2.21
C ILE A 209 18.13 12.71 2.55
N LEU A 210 17.27 13.67 2.18
CA LEU A 210 17.42 15.07 2.62
C LEU A 210 17.29 15.24 4.14
N GLY A 211 16.50 14.39 4.81
CA GLY A 211 16.38 14.32 6.27
C GLY A 211 17.71 13.95 6.93
N ILE A 212 18.33 12.85 6.52
CA ILE A 212 19.65 12.40 7.00
C ILE A 212 20.70 13.52 6.88
N LEU A 213 20.75 14.20 5.73
CA LEU A 213 21.69 15.31 5.51
C LEU A 213 21.41 16.50 6.43
N LYS A 214 20.13 16.82 6.67
CA LYS A 214 19.71 17.92 7.54
C LYS A 214 20.07 17.66 9.00
N GLU A 215 19.82 16.46 9.48
CA GLU A 215 20.11 16.04 10.87
C GLU A 215 21.61 16.02 11.15
N ASN A 216 22.43 15.58 10.18
CA ASN A 216 23.88 15.52 10.30
C ASN A 216 24.59 16.83 9.86
N ASN A 217 23.84 17.86 9.46
CA ASN A 217 24.35 19.14 8.94
C ASN A 217 25.34 18.98 7.76
N ILE A 218 25.04 18.07 6.84
CA ILE A 218 25.86 17.74 5.67
C ILE A 218 25.35 18.47 4.42
N VAL A 219 26.27 18.80 3.51
CA VAL A 219 25.98 19.36 2.19
C VAL A 219 26.86 18.68 1.14
N TYR A 220 26.23 17.91 0.26
CA TYR A 220 26.85 17.40 -0.97
C TYR A 220 26.23 18.10 -2.20
N ASN A 221 26.88 17.94 -3.35
CA ASN A 221 26.36 18.47 -4.62
C ASN A 221 25.21 17.60 -5.18
N GLU A 222 24.31 18.20 -5.97
CA GLU A 222 23.12 17.53 -6.55
C GLU A 222 23.46 16.21 -7.27
N ARG A 223 24.57 16.17 -8.01
CA ARG A 223 24.97 14.99 -8.78
C ARG A 223 25.39 13.84 -7.88
N SER A 224 26.13 14.12 -6.81
CA SER A 224 26.57 13.11 -5.84
C SER A 224 25.39 12.60 -5.02
N LEU A 225 24.48 13.49 -4.60
CA LEU A 225 23.20 13.09 -3.97
C LEU A 225 22.36 12.20 -4.88
N SER A 226 22.23 12.55 -6.15
CA SER A 226 21.45 11.75 -7.10
C SER A 226 22.09 10.39 -7.40
N ILE A 227 23.43 10.27 -7.37
CA ILE A 227 24.11 8.96 -7.46
C ILE A 227 23.79 8.09 -6.23
N ILE A 228 23.97 8.64 -5.03
CA ILE A 228 23.70 7.94 -3.76
C ILE A 228 22.25 7.49 -3.71
N SER A 229 21.31 8.41 -3.98
CA SER A 229 19.88 8.11 -4.00
C SER A 229 19.50 7.11 -5.08
N SER A 230 20.07 7.17 -6.29
CA SER A 230 19.78 6.17 -7.34
C SER A 230 20.24 4.76 -6.93
N LEU A 231 21.38 4.64 -6.24
CA LEU A 231 21.87 3.36 -5.74
C LEU A 231 21.03 2.83 -4.58
N ILE A 232 20.66 3.68 -3.62
CA ILE A 232 19.74 3.32 -2.53
C ILE A 232 18.39 2.89 -3.10
N TYR A 233 17.83 3.67 -4.03
CA TYR A 233 16.58 3.33 -4.73
C TYR A 233 16.69 1.98 -5.43
N ARG A 234 17.77 1.72 -6.18
CA ARG A 234 17.98 0.44 -6.86
C ARG A 234 18.07 -0.76 -5.90
N ALA A 235 18.74 -0.61 -4.76
CA ALA A 235 18.76 -1.66 -3.73
C ALA A 235 17.36 -1.87 -3.13
N VAL A 236 16.69 -0.81 -2.70
CA VAL A 236 15.36 -0.85 -2.06
C VAL A 236 14.26 -1.34 -3.02
N LEU A 237 14.36 -1.07 -4.32
CA LEU A 237 13.36 -1.45 -5.33
C LEU A 237 13.23 -2.98 -5.51
N SER A 238 14.31 -3.74 -5.29
CA SER A 238 14.31 -5.21 -5.29
C SER A 238 13.89 -5.80 -3.93
N SER A 239 12.93 -5.16 -3.26
CA SER A 239 12.38 -5.60 -1.97
C SER A 239 10.91 -5.22 -1.86
N ASN A 240 10.24 -5.58 -0.76
CA ASN A 240 8.84 -5.21 -0.51
C ASN A 240 8.61 -3.74 -0.10
N PHE A 241 9.68 -2.95 0.06
CA PHE A 241 9.63 -1.58 0.57
C PHE A 241 8.73 -0.66 -0.27
N THR A 242 8.08 0.31 0.39
CA THR A 242 7.22 1.29 -0.31
C THR A 242 8.03 2.52 -0.69
N ILE A 243 8.00 2.90 -1.97
CA ILE A 243 8.60 4.15 -2.45
C ILE A 243 7.54 5.24 -2.38
N ALA A 244 7.70 6.21 -1.48
CA ALA A 244 6.71 7.27 -1.26
C ALA A 244 7.07 8.60 -1.96
N GLU A 245 8.35 8.90 -2.12
CA GLU A 245 8.81 10.03 -2.93
C GLU A 245 10.03 9.62 -3.74
N ARG A 246 10.01 9.96 -5.04
CA ARG A 246 11.11 9.82 -5.98
C ARG A 246 10.93 10.83 -7.10
N HIS A 247 12.01 11.49 -7.49
CA HIS A 247 12.06 12.39 -8.65
C HIS A 247 13.05 11.88 -9.70
N ILE A 248 12.93 12.38 -10.93
CA ILE A 248 13.87 12.11 -12.03
C ILE A 248 14.32 13.42 -12.72
N GLY A 249 15.36 13.33 -13.54
CA GLY A 249 15.86 14.40 -14.38
C GLY A 249 14.96 14.67 -15.61
N ARG A 250 15.24 15.77 -16.31
CA ARG A 250 14.69 15.99 -17.66
C ARG A 250 15.46 15.24 -18.75
N ALA A 251 16.64 14.73 -18.43
CA ALA A 251 17.51 13.95 -19.29
C ALA A 251 18.12 12.85 -18.41
N LEU A 252 18.19 11.64 -18.95
CA LEU A 252 18.72 10.48 -18.23
C LEU A 252 20.21 10.71 -17.89
N PRO A 253 20.62 10.71 -16.61
CA PRO A 253 22.01 10.95 -16.29
C PRO A 253 22.88 9.73 -16.60
N SER A 254 24.06 9.96 -17.16
CA SER A 254 25.02 8.95 -17.61
C SER A 254 25.49 7.92 -16.57
N PHE A 255 25.19 8.13 -15.29
CA PHE A 255 25.55 7.21 -14.20
C PHE A 255 24.49 6.12 -13.93
N THR A 256 23.30 6.18 -14.55
CA THR A 256 22.22 5.23 -14.31
C THR A 256 21.50 4.83 -15.59
N GLU A 257 20.85 3.67 -15.54
CA GLU A 257 19.87 3.24 -16.54
C GLU A 257 18.49 3.84 -16.23
N ALA A 258 17.68 3.99 -17.28
CA ALA A 258 16.30 4.48 -17.16
C ALA A 258 15.44 3.51 -16.34
N GLY A 259 14.58 4.05 -15.46
CA GLY A 259 13.87 3.27 -14.45
C GLY A 259 14.62 3.16 -13.11
N PHE A 260 15.89 3.57 -13.03
CA PHE A 260 16.70 3.51 -11.80
C PHE A 260 17.24 4.87 -11.31
N GLU A 261 17.00 5.98 -12.03
CA GLU A 261 17.35 7.31 -11.50
C GLU A 261 16.53 7.62 -10.25
N ALA A 262 17.15 8.13 -9.18
CA ALA A 262 16.45 8.88 -8.15
C ALA A 262 17.19 10.21 -7.96
N ARG A 263 16.61 11.29 -8.46
CA ARG A 263 17.14 12.63 -8.38
C ARG A 263 16.87 13.22 -7.00
N THR A 264 17.92 13.76 -6.38
CA THR A 264 17.82 14.40 -5.06
C THR A 264 18.45 15.79 -5.11
N ASP A 265 17.65 16.82 -4.84
CA ASP A 265 18.04 18.22 -4.89
C ASP A 265 17.44 18.99 -3.71
N LYS A 266 18.32 19.33 -2.76
CA LYS A 266 18.00 20.11 -1.56
C LYS A 266 17.41 21.49 -1.88
N ASN A 267 17.80 22.13 -2.98
CA ASN A 267 17.34 23.48 -3.33
C ASN A 267 15.94 23.48 -3.96
N LYS A 268 15.54 22.35 -4.57
CA LYS A 268 14.21 22.15 -5.15
C LYS A 268 13.27 21.31 -4.27
N ASN A 269 13.73 20.90 -3.08
CA ASN A 269 13.05 19.96 -2.19
C ASN A 269 12.60 18.68 -2.94
N MET A 270 13.52 18.12 -3.73
CA MET A 270 13.35 16.81 -4.37
C MET A 270 14.08 15.77 -3.52
N ASP A 271 13.35 14.85 -2.89
CA ASP A 271 13.92 13.82 -2.02
C ASP A 271 13.73 12.40 -2.59
N LEU A 272 14.44 11.44 -1.99
CA LEU A 272 14.09 10.04 -2.05
C LEU A 272 13.54 9.65 -0.67
N ILE A 273 12.26 9.25 -0.63
CA ILE A 273 11.59 8.80 0.59
C ILE A 273 11.03 7.40 0.37
N PHE A 274 11.40 6.47 1.23
CA PHE A 274 10.91 5.09 1.22
C PHE A 274 10.57 4.63 2.64
N LEU A 275 9.72 3.60 2.72
CA LEU A 275 9.20 3.05 3.97
C LEU A 275 9.45 1.55 4.05
N ASN A 276 9.76 1.10 5.27
CA ASN A 276 9.82 -0.30 5.65
C ASN A 276 8.42 -0.77 6.10
N PRO A 277 7.69 -1.57 5.31
CA PRO A 277 6.36 -2.06 5.67
C PRO A 277 6.41 -3.28 6.60
N ASN A 278 7.59 -3.74 7.00
CA ASN A 278 7.78 -4.93 7.82
C ASN A 278 7.73 -4.60 9.32
N ASP A 279 7.56 -5.62 10.15
CA ASP A 279 7.67 -5.52 11.61
C ASP A 279 9.10 -5.77 12.12
N GLN A 280 10.05 -5.99 11.21
CA GLN A 280 11.49 -6.15 11.46
C GLN A 280 12.30 -4.94 11.00
N SER A 281 13.45 -4.71 11.64
CA SER A 281 14.44 -3.72 11.21
C SER A 281 15.27 -4.25 10.04
N TYR A 282 15.63 -3.35 9.12
CA TYR A 282 16.54 -3.60 8.00
C TYR A 282 17.66 -2.56 8.00
N LYS A 283 18.75 -2.84 7.29
CA LYS A 283 19.92 -1.94 7.23
C LYS A 283 20.36 -1.74 5.79
N LEU A 284 20.61 -0.48 5.42
CA LEU A 284 21.44 -0.17 4.25
C LEU A 284 22.89 -0.13 4.70
N LYS A 285 23.76 -0.94 4.10
CA LYS A 285 25.20 -0.95 4.34
C LYS A 285 25.93 -0.35 3.15
N PHE A 286 26.92 0.48 3.43
CA PHE A 286 27.65 1.26 2.42
C PHE A 286 29.14 0.94 2.48
N SER A 287 29.78 0.88 1.32
CA SER A 287 31.25 0.81 1.24
C SER A 287 31.76 1.53 -0.01
N TYR A 288 33.02 1.94 0.06
CA TYR A 288 33.72 2.59 -1.05
C TYR A 288 35.17 2.08 -1.12
N SER A 289 35.54 1.45 -2.24
CA SER A 289 36.90 0.98 -2.52
C SER A 289 37.16 1.02 -4.02
N ASP A 290 38.36 1.39 -4.45
CA ASP A 290 38.80 1.30 -5.86
C ASP A 290 37.81 1.95 -6.85
N ASP A 291 37.36 3.17 -6.54
CA ASP A 291 36.31 3.94 -7.23
C ASP A 291 34.89 3.33 -7.26
N LEU A 292 34.70 2.14 -6.69
CA LEU A 292 33.42 1.45 -6.56
C LEU A 292 32.68 1.89 -5.29
N PHE A 293 31.54 2.57 -5.45
CA PHE A 293 30.56 2.78 -4.39
C PHE A 293 29.55 1.64 -4.41
N TYR A 294 29.33 1.00 -3.25
CA TYR A 294 28.47 -0.17 -3.08
C TYR A 294 27.45 0.07 -1.98
N VAL A 295 26.21 -0.37 -2.22
CA VAL A 295 25.07 -0.31 -1.30
C VAL A 295 24.42 -1.68 -1.24
N ALA A 296 24.22 -2.21 -0.03
CA ALA A 296 23.45 -3.43 0.20
C ALA A 296 22.27 -3.14 1.13
N LEU A 297 21.09 -3.67 0.81
CA LEU A 297 20.01 -3.85 1.77
C LEU A 297 20.21 -5.19 2.49
N THR A 298 20.17 -5.17 3.81
CA THR A 298 20.43 -6.32 4.69
C THR A 298 19.38 -6.44 5.78
N GLY A 299 19.05 -7.67 6.20
CA GLY A 299 18.02 -7.92 7.22
C GLY A 299 17.61 -9.38 7.31
N GLN A 300 16.38 -9.65 7.80
CA GLN A 300 15.78 -10.99 7.77
C GLN A 300 15.40 -11.34 6.32
N GLU A 301 15.63 -12.60 5.93
CA GLU A 301 15.23 -13.11 4.62
C GLU A 301 13.70 -13.11 4.45
N TYR A 302 13.21 -12.53 3.35
CA TYR A 302 11.80 -12.46 2.99
C TYR A 302 11.14 -13.84 2.79
N MET A 303 9.81 -13.84 2.67
CA MET A 303 9.04 -15.00 2.21
C MET A 303 8.97 -15.04 0.68
N TYR A 304 8.98 -13.86 0.05
CA TYR A 304 8.89 -13.69 -1.39
C TYR A 304 10.17 -13.09 -1.97
N SER A 305 10.42 -13.37 -3.25
CA SER A 305 11.45 -12.67 -4.03
C SER A 305 10.83 -11.53 -4.84
N TYR A 306 11.61 -10.46 -5.04
CA TYR A 306 11.15 -9.20 -5.60
C TYR A 306 11.96 -8.82 -6.85
N ASP A 307 11.35 -9.03 -7.99
CA ASP A 307 12.01 -9.05 -9.30
C ASP A 307 11.66 -7.77 -10.08
N VAL A 308 12.64 -6.90 -10.33
CA VAL A 308 12.42 -5.64 -11.06
C VAL A 308 12.43 -5.89 -12.57
N LYS A 309 11.36 -5.48 -13.27
CA LYS A 309 11.22 -5.59 -14.73
C LYS A 309 10.98 -4.22 -15.36
N LEU A 310 11.85 -3.83 -16.29
CA LEU A 310 11.60 -2.70 -17.20
C LEU A 310 10.70 -3.16 -18.35
N LYS A 311 9.57 -2.48 -18.55
CA LYS A 311 8.57 -2.76 -19.59
C LYS A 311 8.25 -1.47 -20.37
N ASP A 312 7.54 -1.60 -21.50
CA ASP A 312 7.01 -0.50 -22.31
C ASP A 312 8.06 0.57 -22.69
N LYS A 313 9.25 0.14 -23.14
CA LYS A 313 10.33 1.06 -23.54
C LYS A 313 10.04 1.67 -24.91
N GLU A 314 9.75 2.97 -24.95
CA GLU A 314 9.44 3.74 -26.17
C GLU A 314 10.41 4.92 -26.36
N THR A 315 10.80 5.25 -27.60
CA THR A 315 11.63 6.43 -27.90
C THR A 315 10.92 7.48 -28.75
N PHE A 316 11.18 8.75 -28.45
CA PHE A 316 10.52 9.90 -29.08
C PHE A 316 11.54 10.71 -29.86
N LYS A 317 11.32 10.87 -31.17
CA LYS A 317 12.26 11.61 -32.02
C LYS A 317 12.21 13.12 -31.75
N PRO A 318 13.36 13.81 -31.73
CA PRO A 318 13.40 15.25 -31.58
C PRO A 318 12.80 15.95 -32.80
N LYS A 319 12.10 17.06 -32.56
CA LYS A 319 11.65 17.98 -33.62
C LYS A 319 12.77 18.98 -33.94
N THR A 320 12.75 19.55 -35.15
CA THR A 320 13.64 20.66 -35.52
C THR A 320 12.97 21.99 -35.22
N VAL A 321 13.59 22.78 -34.34
CA VAL A 321 13.27 24.19 -34.10
C VAL A 321 14.17 25.04 -35.00
N VAL A 322 13.54 25.77 -35.93
CA VAL A 322 14.23 26.76 -36.77
C VAL A 322 14.19 28.12 -36.09
N GLN A 323 15.36 28.71 -35.91
CA GLN A 323 15.55 30.09 -35.43
C GLN A 323 16.22 30.91 -36.53
N PHE A 324 16.09 32.24 -36.48
CA PHE A 324 16.71 33.14 -37.46
C PHE A 324 17.68 34.11 -36.79
N ASP A 325 18.85 34.32 -37.41
CA ASP A 325 19.84 35.32 -36.99
C ASP A 325 20.23 36.21 -38.18
N ALA A 326 20.16 37.53 -37.97
CA ALA A 326 20.56 38.55 -38.94
C ALA A 326 22.08 38.60 -39.19
N LYS A 327 22.89 37.99 -38.32
CA LYS A 327 24.36 37.96 -38.41
C LYS A 327 24.90 36.85 -39.30
N LEU A 328 24.09 35.83 -39.61
CA LEU A 328 24.45 34.77 -40.54
C LEU A 328 24.39 35.29 -41.98
N LYS A 329 25.32 34.84 -42.83
CA LYS A 329 25.32 35.22 -44.25
C LYS A 329 24.09 34.67 -44.95
N PHE A 330 23.59 35.35 -45.98
CA PHE A 330 22.43 34.87 -46.73
C PHE A 330 22.62 33.42 -47.22
N GLY A 331 21.66 32.55 -46.90
CA GLY A 331 21.69 31.12 -47.19
C GLY A 331 22.50 30.27 -46.21
N GLU A 332 23.15 30.86 -45.22
CA GLU A 332 23.89 30.15 -44.17
C GLU A 332 22.92 29.53 -43.15
N LYS A 333 23.20 28.26 -42.81
CA LYS A 333 22.49 27.49 -41.80
C LYS A 333 23.53 26.86 -40.86
N LYS A 334 23.25 26.92 -39.56
CA LYS A 334 24.09 26.34 -38.51
C LYS A 334 23.24 25.52 -37.55
N THR A 335 23.54 24.23 -37.37
CA THR A 335 23.02 23.51 -36.20
C THR A 335 23.71 24.04 -34.95
N VAL A 336 22.94 24.35 -33.91
CA VAL A 336 23.43 24.77 -32.59
C VAL A 336 23.21 23.67 -31.54
N VAL A 337 22.18 22.85 -31.71
CA VAL A 337 21.89 21.65 -30.91
C VAL A 337 21.47 20.55 -31.89
N GLU A 338 22.15 19.40 -31.94
CA GLU A 338 21.81 18.31 -32.87
C GLU A 338 20.49 17.59 -32.51
N GLY A 339 20.09 17.67 -31.24
CA GLY A 339 18.89 17.05 -30.70
C GLY A 339 19.12 15.61 -30.26
N GLU A 340 18.30 15.15 -29.30
CA GLU A 340 18.42 13.84 -28.66
C GLU A 340 17.04 13.18 -28.59
N GLU A 341 16.98 11.86 -28.76
CA GLU A 341 15.73 11.11 -28.59
C GLU A 341 15.29 11.09 -27.12
N GLY A 342 13.99 11.29 -26.91
CA GLY A 342 13.36 11.09 -25.61
C GLY A 342 13.10 9.60 -25.38
N LEU A 343 12.78 9.25 -24.14
CA LEU A 343 12.62 7.88 -23.68
C LEU A 343 11.47 7.79 -22.67
N LEU A 344 10.59 6.81 -22.83
CA LEU A 344 9.65 6.35 -21.81
C LEU A 344 10.06 4.93 -21.40
N VAL A 345 9.97 4.62 -20.11
CA VAL A 345 10.07 3.24 -19.60
C VAL A 345 9.22 3.08 -18.35
N LYS A 346 8.57 1.93 -18.19
CA LYS A 346 7.82 1.59 -16.97
C LYS A 346 8.59 0.59 -16.13
N VAL A 347 8.61 0.83 -14.82
CA VAL A 347 9.27 -0.01 -13.82
C VAL A 347 8.21 -0.83 -13.11
N TYR A 348 8.26 -2.15 -13.30
CA TYR A 348 7.41 -3.09 -12.58
C TYR A 348 8.21 -3.85 -11.53
N ARG A 349 7.56 -4.18 -10.41
CA ARG A 349 8.07 -5.12 -9.41
C ARG A 349 7.17 -6.35 -9.40
N ASP A 350 7.76 -7.48 -9.72
CA ASP A 350 7.13 -8.79 -9.71
C ASP A 350 7.39 -9.45 -8.34
N THR A 351 6.34 -9.92 -7.66
CA THR A 351 6.44 -10.67 -6.39
C THR A 351 6.29 -12.16 -6.68
N ILE A 352 7.28 -12.96 -6.30
CA ILE A 352 7.41 -14.36 -6.70
C ILE A 352 7.55 -15.24 -5.43
N ASP A 353 6.80 -16.34 -5.37
CA ASP A 353 6.83 -17.27 -4.23
C ASP A 353 8.06 -18.21 -4.21
N GLU A 354 8.24 -18.94 -3.10
CA GLU A 354 9.29 -19.97 -2.91
C GLU A 354 9.30 -21.05 -4.03
N LYS A 355 8.21 -21.20 -4.79
CA LYS A 355 8.04 -22.19 -5.87
C LYS A 355 8.29 -21.58 -7.25
N GLY A 356 8.62 -20.29 -7.33
CA GLY A 356 8.84 -19.57 -8.58
C GLY A 356 7.55 -19.10 -9.27
N ALA A 357 6.39 -19.13 -8.60
CA ALA A 357 5.13 -18.65 -9.15
C ALA A 357 4.99 -17.13 -8.95
N LEU A 358 4.64 -16.42 -10.03
CA LEU A 358 4.32 -14.99 -9.99
C LEU A 358 3.00 -14.76 -9.26
N LEU A 359 3.04 -14.12 -8.09
CA LEU A 359 1.87 -13.79 -7.28
C LEU A 359 1.25 -12.44 -7.68
N LYS A 360 2.09 -11.44 -7.95
CA LYS A 360 1.69 -10.05 -8.24
C LYS A 360 2.71 -9.39 -9.17
N SER A 361 2.25 -8.50 -10.04
CA SER A 361 3.11 -7.55 -10.77
C SER A 361 2.57 -6.15 -10.52
N GLU A 362 3.41 -5.25 -10.02
CA GLU A 362 3.04 -3.90 -9.57
C GLU A 362 3.79 -2.84 -10.37
N LEU A 363 3.10 -1.85 -10.92
CA LEU A 363 3.74 -0.68 -11.53
C LEU A 363 4.26 0.24 -10.43
N ILE A 364 5.58 0.45 -10.36
CA ILE A 364 6.24 1.29 -9.36
C ILE A 364 6.46 2.71 -9.89
N SER A 365 6.91 2.85 -11.14
CA SER A 365 7.08 4.16 -11.76
C SER A 365 6.95 4.12 -13.28
N GLU A 366 6.67 5.29 -13.85
CA GLU A 366 6.80 5.57 -15.27
C GLU A 366 7.82 6.71 -15.42
N ASP A 367 8.93 6.43 -16.08
CA ASP A 367 10.05 7.34 -16.26
C ASP A 367 10.00 7.94 -17.66
N TYR A 368 9.68 9.24 -17.76
CA TYR A 368 9.63 9.98 -19.03
C TYR A 368 10.71 11.04 -19.15
N TYR A 369 11.64 10.83 -20.09
CA TYR A 369 12.70 11.74 -20.47
C TYR A 369 12.31 12.41 -21.81
N PRO A 370 11.91 13.70 -21.83
CA PRO A 370 11.48 14.37 -23.06
C PRO A 370 12.64 14.56 -24.07
N PRO A 371 12.37 14.47 -25.39
CA PRO A 371 13.39 14.67 -26.42
C PRO A 371 13.95 16.10 -26.43
N VAL A 372 15.27 16.22 -26.50
CA VAL A 372 15.94 17.52 -26.72
C VAL A 372 15.78 17.88 -28.19
N HIS A 373 15.02 18.93 -28.51
CA HIS A 373 14.78 19.32 -29.89
C HIS A 373 16.06 19.82 -30.59
N LYS A 374 16.21 19.47 -31.87
CA LYS A 374 17.28 19.98 -32.72
C LYS A 374 17.08 21.47 -32.94
N VAL A 375 18.11 22.30 -32.73
CA VAL A 375 18.05 23.75 -32.98
C VAL A 375 18.92 24.09 -34.17
N GLU A 376 18.31 24.62 -35.22
CA GLU A 376 18.99 25.12 -36.41
C GLU A 376 18.77 26.63 -36.54
N VAL A 377 19.85 27.40 -36.62
CA VAL A 377 19.81 28.85 -36.86
C VAL A 377 20.08 29.10 -38.34
N HIS A 378 19.18 29.83 -38.98
CA HIS A 378 19.19 30.15 -40.41
C HIS A 378 19.37 31.67 -40.60
N SER A 379 19.95 32.10 -41.71
CA SER A 379 20.00 33.52 -42.08
C SER A 379 18.60 34.10 -42.32
N LEU A 380 18.41 35.40 -42.06
CA LEU A 380 17.19 36.10 -42.49
C LEU A 380 17.03 36.04 -44.02
N THR A 381 15.89 35.52 -44.48
CA THR A 381 15.53 35.46 -45.91
C THR A 381 15.04 36.82 -46.40
N ILE A 382 15.93 37.81 -46.48
CA ILE A 382 15.61 39.08 -47.17
C ILE A 382 15.61 38.80 -48.67
N LYS A 383 14.45 38.88 -49.30
CA LYS A 383 14.27 38.66 -50.73
C LYS A 383 14.72 39.91 -51.48
N GLU A 384 15.97 39.93 -51.92
CA GLU A 384 16.62 41.04 -52.63
C GLU A 384 16.02 41.26 -54.03
N SER A 385 14.85 41.91 -54.08
CA SER A 385 14.09 42.14 -55.33
C SER A 385 13.24 43.43 -55.31
N LEU A 386 13.63 44.45 -54.54
CA LEU A 386 12.97 45.77 -54.53
C LEU A 386 13.94 46.96 -54.38
N ILE A 387 15.22 46.83 -54.75
CA ILE A 387 16.14 47.98 -54.83
C ILE A 387 17.00 47.89 -56.10
N SER A 388 16.55 48.51 -57.18
CA SER A 388 17.40 48.94 -58.29
C SER A 388 16.96 50.35 -58.71
N PRO A 389 17.78 51.40 -58.49
CA PRO A 389 17.39 52.77 -58.78
C PRO A 389 17.79 53.17 -60.21
N GLU A 390 17.00 52.79 -61.21
CA GLU A 390 17.17 53.36 -62.56
C GLU A 390 16.44 54.69 -62.68
N THR A 391 17.22 55.77 -62.53
CA THR A 391 16.77 57.13 -62.85
C THR A 391 16.92 57.37 -64.34
N SER A 392 15.82 57.42 -65.10
CA SER A 392 15.78 57.99 -66.44
C SER A 392 14.36 58.42 -66.81
N ALA A 393 14.23 59.71 -67.13
CA ALA A 393 13.02 60.34 -67.65
C ALA A 393 13.45 61.39 -68.69
N PRO A 394 12.53 61.87 -69.56
CA PRO A 394 11.44 61.15 -70.22
C PRO A 394 11.41 61.45 -71.75
N GLN A 395 10.60 60.72 -72.53
CA GLN A 395 9.92 61.34 -73.69
C GLN A 395 8.51 60.77 -73.92
N VAL A 396 7.58 61.71 -74.14
CA VAL A 396 6.23 61.56 -74.69
C VAL A 396 6.29 61.08 -76.17
N ASP A 397 5.30 60.37 -76.72
CA ASP A 397 4.03 60.96 -77.19
C ASP A 397 2.96 59.92 -77.67
N ALA A 398 1.73 60.42 -77.79
CA ALA A 398 0.62 59.96 -78.67
C ALA A 398 -0.15 58.63 -78.41
N VAL A 399 -1.32 58.81 -77.79
CA VAL A 399 -2.58 58.00 -77.83
C VAL A 399 -3.34 58.42 -79.14
N PRO A 400 -4.19 57.62 -79.87
CA PRO A 400 -5.43 57.03 -79.31
C PRO A 400 -6.12 55.79 -79.96
N GLY A 401 -7.08 55.21 -79.20
CA GLY A 401 -8.24 54.43 -79.68
C GLY A 401 -8.14 52.89 -79.59
N ASP A 402 -9.21 52.12 -79.34
CA ASP A 402 -10.59 52.48 -78.95
C ASP A 402 -11.37 51.28 -78.32
N ILE A 403 -12.35 51.59 -77.46
CA ILE A 403 -13.50 50.85 -76.86
C ILE A 403 -13.55 49.29 -76.75
N GLY A 404 -13.95 48.81 -75.55
CA GLY A 404 -14.38 47.41 -75.31
C GLY A 404 -14.85 47.05 -73.87
N THR A 405 -15.91 47.69 -73.36
CA THR A 405 -16.72 47.42 -72.13
C THR A 405 -16.70 46.00 -71.54
N SER A 406 -16.51 45.71 -70.22
CA SER A 406 -17.21 46.16 -68.96
C SER A 406 -18.70 45.76 -68.86
N PRO A 407 -19.18 45.21 -67.72
CA PRO A 407 -19.54 45.96 -66.48
C PRO A 407 -18.80 45.46 -65.20
N VAL A 408 -18.50 46.23 -64.13
CA VAL A 408 -19.26 47.24 -63.32
C VAL A 408 -20.29 46.55 -62.39
N GLN A 409 -20.57 46.93 -61.13
CA GLN A 409 -20.15 48.03 -60.21
C GLN A 409 -19.36 47.41 -59.01
N GLU A 410 -19.05 48.01 -57.86
CA GLU A 410 -19.43 49.30 -57.22
C GLU A 410 -18.24 49.88 -56.40
N GLU A 411 -18.44 50.99 -55.68
CA GLU A 411 -17.40 51.78 -55.01
C GLU A 411 -17.49 51.81 -53.47
N ASN A 412 -16.32 51.91 -52.84
CA ASN A 412 -15.85 52.85 -51.81
C ASN A 412 -16.85 53.65 -50.95
N THR A 413 -16.52 53.83 -49.66
CA THR A 413 -15.86 55.06 -49.13
C THR A 413 -15.42 54.80 -47.67
N ASP A 414 -14.13 54.94 -47.37
CA ASP A 414 -13.46 56.14 -46.79
C ASP A 414 -13.71 56.22 -45.26
N GLY A 415 -12.70 56.09 -44.40
CA GLY A 415 -11.75 57.16 -44.00
C GLY A 415 -12.24 57.79 -42.67
N THR A 416 -11.42 58.22 -41.69
CA THR A 416 -9.96 58.21 -41.48
C THR A 416 -9.70 58.57 -40.00
N ASP A 417 -8.57 58.14 -39.41
CA ASP A 417 -7.83 58.77 -38.28
C ASP A 417 -8.59 59.07 -36.93
N GLU A 418 -7.98 59.39 -35.78
CA GLU A 418 -6.59 59.70 -35.39
C GLU A 418 -6.39 59.48 -33.86
N SER A 419 -5.13 59.24 -33.40
CA SER A 419 -4.56 59.60 -32.06
C SER A 419 -5.17 59.01 -30.75
N GLY A 420 -4.45 58.79 -29.63
CA GLY A 420 -3.01 58.91 -29.31
C GLY A 420 -2.76 59.03 -27.77
N SER A 421 -1.55 58.67 -27.28
CA SER A 421 -1.02 58.79 -25.88
C SER A 421 -1.70 57.98 -24.75
N LEU A 422 -0.99 57.18 -23.93
CA LEU A 422 -0.15 57.51 -22.72
C LEU A 422 -1.00 58.10 -21.56
N GLU A 423 -0.86 57.73 -20.27
CA GLU A 423 0.34 57.30 -19.50
C GLU A 423 -0.03 56.54 -18.18
N ASP A 424 1.01 56.13 -17.43
CA ASP A 424 1.13 55.57 -16.04
C ASP A 424 0.00 55.75 -14.98
N ASP A 425 -0.11 54.80 -14.02
CA ASP A 425 0.34 55.05 -12.61
C ASP A 425 0.39 53.80 -11.67
N LYS A 426 0.98 53.98 -10.48
CA LYS A 426 1.34 52.97 -9.46
C LYS A 426 0.38 52.86 -8.26
N GLN A 427 0.68 51.84 -7.44
CA GLN A 427 0.55 51.71 -5.97
C GLN A 427 -0.52 50.73 -5.46
N GLU A 428 -0.45 50.14 -4.26
CA GLU A 428 0.59 49.67 -3.30
C GLU A 428 -0.16 49.38 -1.97
N ASN A 429 0.30 48.40 -1.17
CA ASN A 429 -0.04 48.24 0.28
C ASN A 429 -1.51 47.90 0.68
N ALA A 430 -1.81 47.30 1.84
CA ALA A 430 -1.04 46.43 2.75
C ALA A 430 -1.97 45.76 3.79
N ALA A 431 -1.49 44.68 4.42
CA ALA A 431 -1.73 44.19 5.81
C ALA A 431 -3.16 44.13 6.43
N GLY A 432 -3.44 43.00 7.10
CA GLY A 432 -4.55 42.84 8.04
C GLY A 432 -4.51 41.50 8.78
N ASP A 433 -4.28 41.53 10.09
CA ASP A 433 -4.15 40.38 11.01
C ASP A 433 -5.32 40.38 12.00
N MET A 434 -5.92 39.22 12.33
CA MET A 434 -6.54 38.96 13.65
C MET A 434 -7.09 37.54 13.90
N GLU A 435 -6.88 37.12 15.16
CA GLU A 435 -7.21 35.88 15.87
C GLU A 435 -8.70 35.41 16.02
N LYS A 436 -8.81 34.11 16.44
CA LYS A 436 -9.57 33.53 17.60
C LYS A 436 -10.98 32.89 17.44
N GLY A 437 -11.17 31.78 18.20
CA GLY A 437 -12.46 31.16 18.62
C GLY A 437 -12.87 29.93 17.79
N THR A 438 -12.67 28.65 18.13
CA THR A 438 -12.87 27.80 19.35
C THR A 438 -14.34 27.37 19.62
N GLN A 439 -14.55 26.06 19.92
CA GLN A 439 -15.76 25.39 20.49
C GLN A 439 -16.97 25.11 19.56
N THR A 440 -17.78 24.04 19.68
CA THR A 440 -17.62 22.60 20.10
C THR A 440 -18.97 21.85 19.85
N ALA A 441 -18.91 20.50 19.80
CA ALA A 441 -19.97 19.53 20.15
C ALA A 441 -21.11 19.14 19.15
N ASP A 442 -21.18 17.82 18.93
CA ASP A 442 -22.32 16.89 18.87
C ASP A 442 -23.60 17.15 18.04
N GLY A 443 -24.04 16.11 17.32
CA GLY A 443 -25.40 15.99 16.79
C GLY A 443 -25.59 14.92 15.70
N SER A 444 -25.82 13.66 16.08
CA SER A 444 -26.12 12.55 15.15
C SER A 444 -27.54 12.63 14.58
N SER A 445 -27.71 12.38 13.27
CA SER A 445 -28.86 11.61 12.73
C SER A 445 -28.66 11.14 11.28
N THR A 446 -28.81 9.83 11.10
CA THR A 446 -29.08 9.05 9.86
C THR A 446 -29.94 9.71 8.77
N SER A 447 -29.60 9.51 7.48
CA SER A 447 -30.26 8.51 6.60
C SER A 447 -29.87 8.65 5.12
N ASP A 448 -29.58 7.52 4.47
CA ASP A 448 -29.78 7.16 3.05
C ASP A 448 -29.94 8.26 1.98
N ASN A 449 -29.04 8.27 0.99
CA ASN A 449 -29.40 7.83 -0.37
C ASN A 449 -28.19 7.59 -1.28
N GLU A 450 -28.43 6.78 -2.32
CA GLU A 450 -27.53 6.51 -3.43
C GLU A 450 -27.28 7.79 -4.24
N ASP A 451 -26.02 8.07 -4.60
CA ASP A 451 -25.73 9.11 -5.58
C ASP A 451 -24.86 8.60 -6.73
N ASN A 452 -25.28 9.04 -7.91
CA ASN A 452 -25.13 8.43 -9.21
C ASN A 452 -23.72 8.58 -9.82
N ASP A 453 -23.42 7.72 -10.81
CA ASP A 453 -22.17 7.74 -11.58
C ASP A 453 -21.94 9.10 -12.28
N GLY A 454 -20.77 9.70 -12.00
CA GLY A 454 -20.34 11.01 -12.48
C GLY A 454 -19.06 10.98 -13.31
N SER A 455 -18.91 9.98 -14.18
CA SER A 455 -17.77 9.82 -15.10
C SER A 455 -17.38 11.12 -15.84
N LEU A 456 -16.27 11.72 -15.39
CA LEU A 456 -15.82 13.06 -15.78
C LEU A 456 -14.80 13.08 -16.93
N TRP A 457 -14.83 12.08 -17.84
CA TRP A 457 -13.94 12.03 -19.01
C TRP A 457 -14.67 11.61 -20.29
N GLY A 458 -14.71 12.52 -21.26
CA GLY A 458 -15.31 12.29 -22.58
C GLY A 458 -14.49 11.33 -23.44
N LYS A 459 -15.18 10.49 -24.23
CA LYS A 459 -14.54 9.55 -25.17
C LYS A 459 -14.15 10.25 -26.47
N PRO A 460 -12.98 9.94 -27.07
CA PRO A 460 -12.60 10.45 -28.38
C PRO A 460 -13.21 9.63 -29.54
N ASN A 461 -13.36 10.29 -30.70
CA ASN A 461 -13.75 9.77 -32.02
C ASN A 461 -15.21 9.29 -32.22
N GLU A 462 -16.10 10.23 -32.55
CA GLU A 462 -17.20 9.98 -33.49
C GLU A 462 -17.20 11.06 -34.59
N GLU A 463 -17.22 10.64 -35.86
CA GLU A 463 -17.35 11.53 -37.03
C GLU A 463 -18.83 11.79 -37.38
N PRO A 464 -19.17 12.96 -37.95
CA PRO A 464 -20.56 13.38 -38.11
C PRO A 464 -21.32 12.67 -39.24
N LYS A 465 -22.64 12.52 -39.03
CA LYS A 465 -23.66 12.25 -40.06
C LYS A 465 -24.83 13.20 -39.90
#